data_AF-A0A2A4F269-F1
#
_entry.id   AF-A0A2A4F269-F1
#
_cell.length_a   1.000
_cell.length_b   1.000
_cell.length_c   1.000
_cell.angle_alpha   90.00
_cell.angle_beta   90.00
_cell.angle_gamma   90.00
#
_symmetry.space_group_name_H-M   'P 1'
#
loop_
_entity.id
_entity.type
_entity.pdbx_description
1 polymer ?
#
loop_
_entity_poly.entity_id
_entity_poly.type
_entity_poly.pdbx_seq_one_letter_code
_entity_poly.pdbx_strand_id
1 'polypeptide(L)'
;MKKVSPASLKDDAETPLAPIVQPLSIKCDGGDAAVALSVAGTVKAAIISEDALNHKATGISAGAKKGYIYDLVDAATSATRIGRYVFQFRNFRYTAAAANGVAAAALVVTSPDRAAWTSAANTAANAAQLKSDGSSFVSFADPATPDVPVSASLFSGDIVIGAVIQPKSALTLNNDLAFRGETTITLSYL
;
A
#
# COMPACT_ATOMS: atom_id res chain seq x y z
N MET A 1 -8.14 3.24 -17.69
CA MET A 1 -8.88 2.44 -16.70
C MET A 1 -8.76 0.96 -17.05
N LYS A 2 -8.44 0.10 -16.08
CA LYS A 2 -8.40 -1.36 -16.29
C LYS A 2 -9.84 -1.87 -16.33
N LYS A 3 -10.18 -2.66 -17.35
CA LYS A 3 -11.48 -3.34 -17.46
C LYS A 3 -11.30 -4.80 -17.09
N VAL A 4 -12.27 -5.37 -16.38
CA VAL A 4 -12.30 -6.80 -16.06
C VAL A 4 -13.54 -7.41 -16.69
N SER A 5 -13.34 -8.46 -17.49
CA SER A 5 -14.44 -9.17 -18.12
C SER A 5 -15.22 -9.97 -17.07
N PRO A 6 -16.56 -9.90 -17.05
CA PRO A 6 -17.41 -10.70 -16.16
C PRO A 6 -17.15 -12.21 -16.23
N ALA A 7 -16.73 -12.72 -17.39
CA ALA A 7 -16.44 -14.15 -17.59
C ALA A 7 -15.17 -14.62 -16.86
N SER A 8 -14.28 -13.69 -16.50
CA SER A 8 -13.06 -14.01 -15.74
C SER A 8 -13.27 -14.05 -14.22
N LEU A 9 -14.45 -13.65 -13.75
CA LEU A 9 -14.79 -13.60 -12.33
C LEU A 9 -15.31 -14.96 -11.85
N LYS A 10 -14.94 -15.32 -10.63
CA LYS A 10 -15.50 -16.48 -9.93
C LYS A 10 -16.89 -16.16 -9.41
N ASP A 11 -17.78 -17.14 -9.45
CA ASP A 11 -19.18 -16.93 -9.07
C ASP A 11 -19.33 -16.64 -7.57
N ASP A 12 -18.70 -17.46 -6.71
CA ASP A 12 -18.92 -17.44 -5.25
C ASP A 12 -17.65 -17.16 -4.42
N ALA A 13 -16.60 -16.64 -5.05
CA ALA A 13 -15.34 -16.31 -4.37
C ALA A 13 -14.70 -15.05 -4.93
N GLU A 14 -13.85 -14.41 -4.11
CA GLU A 14 -13.04 -13.29 -4.58
C GLU A 14 -12.10 -13.72 -5.73
N THR A 15 -12.02 -12.88 -6.75
CA THR A 15 -11.18 -13.07 -7.92
C THR A 15 -9.93 -12.22 -7.80
N PRO A 16 -8.74 -12.80 -7.58
CA PRO A 16 -7.51 -12.04 -7.50
C PRO A 16 -7.15 -11.47 -8.87
N LEU A 17 -6.70 -10.22 -8.88
CA LEU A 17 -6.16 -9.56 -10.05
C LEU A 17 -4.64 -9.74 -10.10
N ALA A 18 -4.07 -9.66 -11.30
CA ALA A 18 -2.62 -9.66 -11.45
C ALA A 18 -1.99 -8.53 -10.59
N PRO A 19 -0.90 -8.83 -9.86
CA PRO A 19 -0.17 -7.84 -9.06
C PRO A 19 0.21 -6.60 -9.88
N ILE A 20 0.25 -5.45 -9.22
CA ILE A 20 0.81 -4.22 -9.77
C ILE A 20 2.04 -3.88 -8.94
N VAL A 21 3.14 -3.55 -9.61
CA VAL A 21 4.37 -3.06 -8.99
C VAL A 21 4.66 -1.70 -9.58
N GLN A 22 4.67 -0.67 -8.75
CA GLN A 22 4.89 0.71 -9.14
C GLN A 22 6.18 1.22 -8.49
N PRO A 23 7.20 1.63 -9.27
CA PRO A 23 8.39 2.24 -8.69
C PRO A 23 8.03 3.57 -8.03
N LEU A 24 8.62 3.83 -6.87
CA LEU A 24 8.55 5.07 -6.11
C LEU A 24 9.95 5.62 -5.88
N SER A 25 10.11 6.93 -6.07
CA SER A 25 11.33 7.67 -5.77
C SER A 25 10.97 8.93 -4.99
N ILE A 26 11.68 9.17 -3.90
CA ILE A 26 11.55 10.35 -3.04
C ILE A 26 12.91 11.03 -3.02
N LYS A 27 13.00 12.22 -3.58
CA LYS A 27 14.21 13.03 -3.62
C LYS A 27 14.10 14.21 -2.65
N CYS A 28 15.10 14.39 -1.82
CA CYS A 28 15.19 15.49 -0.84
C CYS A 28 16.14 16.55 -1.40
N ASP A 29 15.60 17.60 -2.05
CA ASP A 29 16.41 18.59 -2.79
C ASP A 29 17.19 19.60 -1.90
N GLY A 30 17.19 19.42 -0.58
CA GLY A 30 17.91 20.26 0.39
C GLY A 30 19.04 19.58 1.16
N GLY A 31 19.36 18.33 0.84
CA GLY A 31 20.30 17.49 1.59
C GLY A 31 19.62 16.23 2.16
N ASP A 32 20.27 15.62 3.15
CA ASP A 32 19.74 14.42 3.79
C ASP A 32 18.56 14.77 4.71
N ALA A 33 17.44 14.06 4.54
CA ALA A 33 16.27 14.20 5.40
C ALA A 33 15.67 12.84 5.72
N ALA A 34 15.19 12.68 6.95
CA ALA A 34 14.31 11.58 7.32
C ALA A 34 12.87 11.94 6.92
N VAL A 35 12.15 10.97 6.36
CA VAL A 35 10.79 11.18 5.86
C VAL A 35 9.82 10.17 6.44
N ALA A 36 8.57 10.56 6.59
CA ALA A 36 7.46 9.66 6.92
C ALA A 36 6.34 9.80 5.89
N LEU A 37 5.75 8.66 5.54
CA LEU A 37 4.60 8.54 4.67
C LEU A 37 3.36 8.23 5.50
N SER A 38 2.22 8.82 5.14
CA SER A 38 0.91 8.52 5.74
C SER A 38 -0.19 8.64 4.70
N VAL A 39 -1.37 8.06 4.96
CA VAL A 39 -2.54 8.24 4.08
C VAL A 39 -3.28 9.50 4.47
N ALA A 40 -3.55 10.38 3.50
CA ALA A 40 -4.38 11.56 3.70
C ALA A 40 -5.83 11.36 3.22
N GLY A 41 -6.05 10.44 2.28
CA GLY A 41 -7.36 10.20 1.72
C GLY A 41 -7.41 8.92 0.91
N THR A 42 -8.61 8.35 0.80
CA THR A 42 -8.86 7.20 -0.07
C THR A 42 -10.34 7.15 -0.42
N VAL A 43 -10.66 6.56 -1.57
CA VAL A 43 -12.04 6.19 -1.90
C VAL A 43 -12.51 5.08 -0.95
N LYS A 44 -13.74 5.20 -0.46
CA LYS A 44 -14.33 4.25 0.48
C LYS A 44 -15.73 3.91 0.04
N ALA A 45 -16.11 2.65 0.16
CA ALA A 45 -17.49 2.24 0.05
C ALA A 45 -18.25 2.60 1.33
N ALA A 46 -19.57 2.77 1.25
CA ALA A 46 -20.39 3.18 2.38
C ALA A 46 -20.39 2.17 3.54
N ILE A 47 -20.34 0.87 3.22
CA ILE A 47 -20.31 -0.22 4.20
C ILE A 47 -18.87 -0.67 4.38
N ILE A 48 -18.36 -0.71 5.60
CA ILE A 48 -17.00 -1.16 5.90
C ILE A 48 -16.89 -2.67 5.63
N SER A 49 -15.79 -3.11 5.01
CA SER A 49 -15.47 -4.53 4.91
C SER A 49 -14.82 -5.00 6.20
N GLU A 50 -15.34 -6.08 6.76
CA GLU A 50 -14.86 -6.65 8.02
C GLU A 50 -13.91 -7.84 7.81
N ASP A 51 -13.64 -8.20 6.54
CA ASP A 51 -12.89 -9.39 6.18
C ASP A 51 -11.39 -9.10 6.07
N ALA A 52 -10.57 -10.09 6.39
CA ALA A 52 -9.15 -10.04 6.07
C ALA A 52 -8.93 -10.10 4.54
N LEU A 53 -7.72 -9.75 4.10
CA LEU A 53 -7.31 -9.93 2.71
C LEU A 53 -5.92 -10.58 2.67
N ASN A 54 -5.81 -11.71 2.00
CA ASN A 54 -4.54 -12.36 1.71
C ASN A 54 -4.40 -12.55 0.19
N HIS A 55 -3.52 -11.74 -0.41
CA HIS A 55 -3.28 -11.78 -1.84
C HIS A 55 -2.08 -12.67 -2.18
N LYS A 56 -2.35 -13.96 -2.42
CA LYS A 56 -1.34 -15.03 -2.61
C LYS A 56 -0.23 -14.68 -3.59
N ALA A 57 -0.55 -14.10 -4.76
CA ALA A 57 0.45 -13.79 -5.78
C ALA A 57 1.46 -12.73 -5.35
N THR A 58 1.07 -11.82 -4.44
CA THR A 58 1.98 -10.81 -3.86
C THR A 58 2.56 -11.25 -2.52
N GLY A 59 1.93 -12.20 -1.83
CA GLY A 59 2.21 -12.54 -0.44
C GLY A 59 1.79 -11.46 0.59
N ILE A 60 1.11 -10.39 0.16
CA ILE A 60 0.63 -9.34 1.07
C ILE A 60 -0.59 -9.86 1.82
N SER A 61 -0.55 -9.73 3.16
CA SER A 61 -1.65 -10.07 4.05
C SER A 61 -2.02 -8.86 4.91
N ALA A 62 -3.32 -8.59 5.02
CA ALA A 62 -3.88 -7.55 5.87
C ALA A 62 -4.99 -8.15 6.75
N GLY A 63 -4.91 -7.85 8.04
CA GLY A 63 -5.87 -8.34 9.02
C GLY A 63 -7.22 -7.65 8.91
N ALA A 64 -8.28 -8.42 9.15
CA ALA A 64 -9.64 -7.93 9.33
C ALA A 64 -9.68 -6.79 10.37
N LYS A 65 -10.44 -5.72 10.09
CA LYS A 65 -10.69 -4.59 11.01
C LYS A 65 -9.44 -3.86 11.52
N LYS A 66 -8.30 -4.00 10.85
CA LYS A 66 -7.04 -3.33 11.24
C LYS A 66 -6.77 -2.04 10.46
N GLY A 67 -7.58 -1.73 9.46
CA GLY A 67 -7.48 -0.52 8.66
C GLY A 67 -6.48 -0.60 7.50
N TYR A 68 -5.91 -1.77 7.17
CA TYR A 68 -4.91 -1.90 6.09
C TYR A 68 -5.50 -2.28 4.72
N ILE A 69 -6.82 -2.42 4.64
CA ILE A 69 -7.54 -2.83 3.43
C ILE A 69 -8.25 -1.60 2.86
N TYR A 70 -8.12 -1.43 1.55
CA TYR A 70 -8.65 -0.30 0.79
C TYR A 70 -9.73 -0.77 -0.18
N ASP A 71 -10.62 0.14 -0.57
CA ASP A 71 -11.75 -0.20 -1.42
C ASP A 71 -11.46 0.05 -2.91
N LEU A 72 -11.88 -0.90 -3.74
CA LEU A 72 -12.14 -0.66 -5.15
C LEU A 72 -13.63 -0.37 -5.28
N VAL A 73 -13.96 0.81 -5.78
CA VAL A 73 -15.35 1.25 -5.96
C VAL A 73 -15.72 1.27 -7.44
N ASP A 74 -17.01 1.12 -7.70
CA ASP A 74 -17.60 1.28 -9.02
C ASP A 74 -17.24 2.66 -9.57
N ALA A 75 -16.78 2.71 -10.82
CA ALA A 75 -16.31 3.95 -11.41
C ALA A 75 -17.43 4.99 -11.60
N ALA A 76 -18.67 4.54 -11.84
CA ALA A 76 -19.81 5.40 -12.07
C ALA A 76 -20.42 5.90 -10.75
N THR A 77 -20.60 5.03 -9.76
CA THR A 77 -21.24 5.42 -8.49
C THR A 77 -20.27 5.98 -7.46
N SER A 78 -18.97 5.65 -7.57
CA SER A 78 -17.93 6.06 -6.63
C SER A 78 -18.10 5.57 -5.18
N ALA A 79 -19.10 4.72 -4.91
CA ALA A 79 -19.49 4.34 -3.55
C ALA A 79 -19.82 2.85 -3.39
N THR A 80 -20.19 2.18 -4.48
CA THR A 80 -20.46 0.73 -4.45
C THR A 80 -19.14 -0.02 -4.45
N ARG A 81 -18.89 -0.86 -3.44
CA ARG A 81 -17.71 -1.73 -3.42
C ARG A 81 -17.81 -2.72 -4.58
N ILE A 82 -16.73 -2.82 -5.33
CA ILE A 82 -16.54 -3.81 -6.40
C ILE A 82 -15.44 -4.80 -6.02
N GLY A 83 -14.51 -4.37 -5.17
CA GLY A 83 -13.36 -5.15 -4.76
C GLY A 83 -12.61 -4.45 -3.65
N ARG A 84 -11.46 -5.02 -3.31
CA ARG A 84 -10.59 -4.51 -2.26
C ARG A 84 -9.14 -4.66 -2.68
N TYR A 85 -8.27 -3.84 -2.13
CA TYR A 85 -6.84 -3.99 -2.34
C TYR A 85 -6.05 -3.72 -1.08
N VAL A 86 -4.83 -4.23 -1.08
CA VAL A 86 -3.77 -3.95 -0.11
C VAL A 86 -2.56 -3.51 -0.88
N PHE A 87 -1.71 -2.71 -0.24
CA PHE A 87 -0.42 -2.37 -0.80
C PHE A 87 0.66 -2.38 0.27
N GLN A 88 1.88 -2.67 -0.15
CA GLN A 88 3.06 -2.76 0.69
C GLN A 88 4.24 -2.07 0.03
N PHE A 89 5.04 -1.35 0.81
CA PHE A 89 6.32 -0.82 0.37
C PHE A 89 7.39 -1.91 0.40
N ARG A 90 8.14 -2.09 -0.68
CA ARG A 90 9.17 -3.14 -0.79
C ARG A 90 10.43 -2.65 -1.47
N ASN A 91 11.51 -3.41 -1.28
CA ASN A 91 12.78 -3.26 -2.00
C ASN A 91 13.39 -1.86 -1.92
N PHE A 92 13.19 -1.16 -0.79
CA PHE A 92 13.68 0.19 -0.64
C PHE A 92 15.19 0.22 -0.47
N ARG A 93 15.78 1.26 -1.05
CA ARG A 93 17.16 1.68 -0.90
C ARG A 93 17.20 3.15 -0.55
N TYR A 94 18.27 3.57 0.10
CA TYR A 94 18.52 4.98 0.40
C TYR A 94 19.94 5.39 -0.02
N THR A 95 20.13 6.66 -0.34
CA THR A 95 21.44 7.26 -0.65
C THR A 95 21.61 8.54 0.13
N ALA A 96 22.59 8.58 1.05
CA ALA A 96 22.98 9.81 1.73
C ALA A 96 23.76 10.74 0.78
N ALA A 97 23.66 12.05 0.98
CA ALA A 97 24.31 13.07 0.15
C ALA A 97 25.84 12.90 0.19
N ALA A 98 26.39 12.57 1.36
CA ALA A 98 27.81 12.31 1.55
C ALA A 98 28.30 10.99 0.92
N ALA A 99 27.39 10.10 0.51
CA ALA A 99 27.72 8.77 0.00
C ALA A 99 28.13 8.76 -1.48
N ASN A 100 28.33 9.91 -2.12
CA ASN A 100 28.74 10.03 -3.53
C ASN A 100 27.92 9.16 -4.50
N GLY A 101 26.61 9.00 -4.23
CA GLY A 101 25.70 8.22 -5.07
C GLY A 101 25.59 6.72 -4.75
N VAL A 102 26.31 6.22 -3.73
CA VAL A 102 26.21 4.80 -3.32
C VAL A 102 24.92 4.55 -2.54
N ALA A 103 24.05 3.70 -3.10
CA ALA A 103 22.79 3.32 -2.47
C ALA A 103 22.95 2.12 -1.52
N ALA A 104 22.43 2.22 -0.30
CA ALA A 104 22.33 1.14 0.67
C ALA A 104 20.92 0.53 0.71
N ALA A 105 20.79 -0.71 1.19
CA ALA A 105 19.48 -1.32 1.42
C ALA A 105 18.77 -0.64 2.60
N ALA A 106 17.46 -0.49 2.51
CA ALA A 106 16.63 0.05 3.59
C ALA A 106 15.62 -1.00 4.08
N LEU A 107 15.34 -1.00 5.38
CA LEU A 107 14.14 -1.59 5.92
C LEU A 107 12.98 -0.61 5.82
N VAL A 108 11.78 -1.12 5.58
CA VAL A 108 10.57 -0.34 5.76
C VAL A 108 10.10 -0.50 7.20
N VAL A 109 9.96 0.62 7.89
CA VAL A 109 9.57 0.68 9.30
C VAL A 109 8.23 1.37 9.44
N THR A 110 7.47 0.99 10.46
CA THR A 110 6.15 1.56 10.76
C THR A 110 6.13 2.16 12.15
N SER A 111 5.30 3.19 12.32
CA SER A 111 5.08 3.87 13.59
C SER A 111 3.62 4.34 13.72
N PRO A 112 3.02 4.32 14.92
CA PRO A 112 1.72 4.96 15.17
C PRO A 112 1.84 6.46 15.47
N ASP A 113 3.03 6.97 15.82
CA ASP A 113 3.22 8.30 16.41
C ASP A 113 4.38 9.11 15.82
N ARG A 114 5.16 8.52 14.91
CA ARG A 114 6.43 9.03 14.35
C ARG A 114 7.61 9.07 15.32
N ALA A 115 7.47 8.49 16.51
CA ALA A 115 8.52 8.44 17.53
C ALA A 115 9.04 7.02 17.73
N ALA A 116 8.14 6.04 17.91
CA ALA A 116 8.51 4.64 18.06
C ALA A 116 8.38 3.90 16.73
N TRP A 117 9.50 3.46 16.17
CA TRP A 117 9.56 2.77 14.87
C TRP A 117 9.85 1.28 15.05
N THR A 118 9.18 0.47 14.24
CA THR A 118 9.34 -0.99 14.26
C THR A 118 9.41 -1.53 12.84
N SER A 119 10.17 -2.59 12.63
CA SER A 119 10.16 -3.35 11.39
C SER A 119 9.45 -4.69 11.59
N ALA A 120 8.95 -5.25 10.49
CA ALA A 120 8.39 -6.59 10.46
C ALA A 120 8.78 -7.26 9.15
N ALA A 121 8.89 -8.59 9.15
CA ALA A 121 9.14 -9.35 7.93
C ALA A 121 8.03 -9.08 6.91
N ASN A 122 8.38 -8.98 5.62
CA ASN A 122 7.40 -8.69 4.55
C ASN A 122 6.25 -9.70 4.47
N THR A 123 6.44 -10.90 5.01
CA THR A 123 5.44 -11.98 5.09
C THR A 123 4.48 -11.84 6.27
N ALA A 124 4.79 -11.00 7.26
CA ALA A 124 3.93 -10.76 8.40
C ALA A 124 2.72 -9.89 8.00
N ALA A 125 1.59 -10.11 8.67
CA ALA A 125 0.38 -9.34 8.40
C ALA A 125 0.60 -7.85 8.69
N ASN A 126 0.14 -6.99 7.79
CA ASN A 126 0.20 -5.53 7.87
C ASN A 126 1.63 -4.92 7.82
N ALA A 127 2.68 -5.74 7.63
CA ALA A 127 4.06 -5.25 7.60
C ALA A 127 4.28 -4.28 6.44
N ALA A 128 4.98 -3.16 6.67
CA ALA A 128 5.31 -2.20 5.62
C ALA A 128 4.08 -1.66 4.84
N GLN A 129 2.93 -1.55 5.50
CA GLN A 129 1.68 -1.01 4.93
C GLN A 129 1.25 0.23 5.70
N LEU A 130 0.46 1.08 5.05
CA LEU A 130 -0.23 2.18 5.70
C LEU A 130 -1.67 1.78 6.01
N LYS A 131 -2.21 2.29 7.11
CA LYS A 131 -3.64 2.26 7.38
C LYS A 131 -4.37 3.29 6.53
N SER A 132 -5.53 2.91 6.03
CA SER A 132 -6.43 3.70 5.18
C SER A 132 -7.12 4.86 5.90
N ASP A 133 -6.94 4.99 7.21
CA ASP A 133 -7.40 6.10 8.04
C ASP A 133 -6.28 7.12 8.35
N GLY A 134 -5.05 6.88 7.90
CA GLY A 134 -3.91 7.75 8.15
C GLY A 134 -3.29 7.64 9.55
N SER A 135 -3.78 6.74 10.41
CA SER A 135 -3.30 6.58 11.80
C SER A 135 -1.99 5.77 11.94
N SER A 136 -1.30 5.51 10.84
CA SER A 136 0.01 4.86 10.83
C SER A 136 0.93 5.57 9.86
N PHE A 137 2.21 5.54 10.18
CA PHE A 137 3.29 6.10 9.39
C PHE A 137 4.21 5.00 8.90
N VAL A 138 4.79 5.19 7.72
CA VAL A 138 5.87 4.38 7.17
C VAL A 138 7.10 5.26 6.99
N SER A 139 8.27 4.74 7.32
CA SER A 139 9.56 5.36 7.02
C SER A 139 10.56 4.31 6.55
N PHE A 140 11.80 4.72 6.33
CA PHE A 140 12.90 3.88 5.87
C PHE A 140 14.05 3.97 6.88
N ALA A 141 14.61 2.84 7.25
CA ALA A 141 15.69 2.76 8.23
C ALA A 141 16.86 1.92 7.71
N ASP A 142 18.05 2.17 8.23
CA ASP A 142 19.20 1.29 8.00
C ASP A 142 18.94 -0.05 8.70
N PRO A 143 19.23 -1.20 8.05
CA PRO A 143 19.10 -2.51 8.68
C PRO A 143 19.86 -2.69 10.00
N ALA A 144 20.95 -1.95 10.22
CA ALA A 144 21.74 -1.97 11.45
C ALA A 144 21.10 -1.15 12.59
N THR A 145 20.21 -0.20 12.27
CA THR A 145 19.50 0.66 13.25
C THR A 145 18.01 0.78 12.88
N PRO A 146 17.24 -0.32 12.99
CA PRO A 146 15.88 -0.44 12.44
C PRO A 146 14.82 0.37 13.19
N ASP A 147 15.16 0.98 14.31
CA ASP A 147 14.28 1.79 15.16
C ASP A 147 14.42 3.30 14.91
N VAL A 148 15.34 3.71 14.03
CA VAL A 148 15.58 5.11 13.69
C VAL A 148 15.50 5.30 12.17
N PRO A 149 14.56 6.14 11.68
CA PRO A 149 14.53 6.57 10.30
C PRO A 149 15.86 7.15 9.83
N VAL A 150 16.35 6.68 8.69
CA VAL A 150 17.59 7.18 8.11
C VAL A 150 17.33 8.52 7.43
N SER A 151 18.26 9.47 7.59
CA SER A 151 18.27 10.70 6.81
C SER A 151 19.01 10.48 5.49
N ALA A 152 18.35 10.73 4.37
CA ALA A 152 18.93 10.52 3.05
C ALA A 152 18.43 11.52 2.01
N SER A 153 19.25 11.74 0.98
CA SER A 153 18.94 12.61 -0.17
C SER A 153 18.03 11.93 -1.20
N LEU A 154 17.97 10.60 -1.19
CA LEU A 154 17.16 9.79 -2.10
C LEU A 154 16.68 8.53 -1.40
N PHE A 155 15.40 8.21 -1.56
CA PHE A 155 14.82 6.91 -1.27
C PHE A 155 14.17 6.36 -2.55
N SER A 156 14.41 5.09 -2.87
CA SER A 156 13.82 4.46 -4.04
C SER A 156 13.43 3.02 -3.76
N GLY A 157 12.27 2.60 -4.22
CA GLY A 157 11.75 1.24 -4.04
C GLY A 157 10.44 1.04 -4.79
N ASP A 158 9.63 0.10 -4.32
CA ASP A 158 8.38 -0.28 -4.98
C ASP A 158 7.17 -0.14 -4.06
N ILE A 159 6.05 0.27 -4.64
CA ILE A 159 4.72 0.01 -4.09
C ILE A 159 4.17 -1.23 -4.79
N VAL A 160 3.97 -2.31 -4.05
CA VAL A 160 3.36 -3.54 -4.55
C VAL A 160 1.90 -3.58 -4.14
N ILE A 161 0.99 -3.78 -5.09
CA ILE A 161 -0.45 -3.78 -4.89
C ILE A 161 -1.01 -5.15 -5.24
N GLY A 162 -1.77 -5.71 -4.29
CA GLY A 162 -2.57 -6.93 -4.47
C GLY A 162 -4.05 -6.58 -4.39
N ALA A 163 -4.82 -6.92 -5.41
CA ALA A 163 -6.22 -6.54 -5.53
C ALA A 163 -7.09 -7.77 -5.79
N VAL A 164 -8.32 -7.74 -5.29
CA VAL A 164 -9.35 -8.74 -5.55
C VAL A 164 -10.65 -8.07 -5.95
N ILE A 165 -11.39 -8.72 -6.84
CA ILE A 165 -12.77 -8.37 -7.18
C ILE A 165 -13.71 -9.28 -6.39
N GLN A 166 -14.84 -8.73 -5.94
CA GLN A 166 -15.87 -9.48 -5.22
C GLN A 166 -16.41 -10.67 -6.04
N PRO A 167 -17.03 -11.66 -5.40
CA PRO A 167 -17.75 -12.72 -6.10
C PRO A 167 -18.74 -12.14 -7.11
N LYS A 168 -18.88 -12.80 -8.26
CA LYS A 168 -19.82 -12.38 -9.31
C LYS A 168 -21.24 -12.27 -8.76
N SER A 169 -21.65 -13.16 -7.86
CA SER A 169 -22.95 -13.15 -7.20
C SER A 169 -23.23 -11.90 -6.35
N ALA A 170 -22.19 -11.17 -5.95
CA ALA A 170 -22.29 -9.92 -5.21
C ALA A 170 -22.29 -8.66 -6.11
N LEU A 171 -22.12 -8.83 -7.42
CA LEU A 171 -21.94 -7.73 -8.37
C LEU A 171 -23.12 -7.61 -9.35
N THR A 172 -23.47 -6.38 -9.70
CA THR A 172 -24.38 -6.11 -10.83
C THR A 172 -23.56 -5.93 -12.11
N LEU A 173 -23.59 -6.94 -12.99
CA LEU A 173 -22.74 -7.00 -14.18
C LEU A 173 -23.57 -6.92 -15.46
N ASN A 174 -23.71 -5.71 -16.01
CA ASN A 174 -24.38 -5.50 -17.29
C ASN A 174 -23.40 -5.45 -18.47
N ASN A 175 -22.11 -5.14 -18.20
CA ASN A 175 -21.03 -4.97 -19.18
C ASN A 175 -19.68 -5.29 -18.49
N ASP A 176 -18.56 -5.04 -19.19
CA ASP A 176 -17.23 -4.99 -18.59
C ASP A 176 -17.20 -4.14 -17.32
N LEU A 177 -16.55 -4.65 -16.29
CA LEU A 177 -16.46 -4.01 -15.00
C LEU A 177 -15.42 -2.88 -15.03
N ALA A 178 -15.87 -1.66 -14.76
CA ALA A 178 -15.03 -0.48 -14.59
C ALA A 178 -15.02 -0.06 -13.12
N PHE A 179 -13.84 -0.02 -12.52
CA PHE A 179 -13.66 0.34 -11.11
C PHE A 179 -12.46 1.25 -10.93
N ARG A 180 -12.37 1.88 -9.76
CA ARG A 180 -11.20 2.63 -9.32
C ARG A 180 -10.88 2.36 -7.85
N GLY A 181 -9.60 2.32 -7.55
CA GLY A 181 -9.05 2.41 -6.21
C GLY A 181 -8.11 3.61 -6.19
N GLU A 182 -8.20 4.43 -5.16
CA GLU A 182 -7.42 5.65 -5.04
C GLU A 182 -7.03 5.86 -3.59
N THR A 183 -5.75 6.17 -3.37
CA THR A 183 -5.20 6.55 -2.08
C THR A 183 -4.23 7.70 -2.30
N THR A 184 -4.38 8.77 -1.53
CA THR A 184 -3.45 9.88 -1.46
C THR A 184 -2.48 9.66 -0.32
N ILE A 185 -1.18 9.65 -0.61
CA ILE A 185 -0.10 9.52 0.37
C ILE A 185 0.50 10.90 0.62
N THR A 186 0.59 11.31 1.87
CA THR A 186 1.33 12.49 2.30
C THR A 186 2.74 12.11 2.71
N LEU A 187 3.71 12.91 2.27
CA LEU A 187 5.08 12.89 2.74
C LEU A 187 5.27 13.99 3.78
N SER A 188 5.92 13.65 4.90
CA SER A 188 6.32 14.58 5.95
C SER A 188 7.81 14.44 6.20
N TYR A 189 8.48 15.56 6.47
CA TYR A 189 9.83 15.56 7.04
C TYR A 189 9.71 15.23 8.53
N LEU A 190 10.66 14.45 9.05
CA LEU A 190 10.77 14.07 10.45
C LEU A 190 11.73 15.00 11.21
#